data_AF-A0A4R8I640-F1
#
_entry.id   AF-A0A4R8I640-F1
#
_cell.length_a   1.000
_cell.length_b   1.000
_cell.length_c   1.000
_cell.angle_alpha   90.00
_cell.angle_beta   90.00
_cell.angle_gamma   90.00
#
_symmetry.space_group_name_H-M   'P 1'
#
loop_
_entity.id
_entity.type
_entity.pdbx_description
1 polymer ?
#
loop_
_entity_poly.entity_id
_entity_poly.type
_entity_poly.pdbx_seq_one_letter_code
_entity_poly.pdbx_strand_id
1 'polypeptide(L)'
;MNKKSATQTKAQEIFQILPLKKTMHIKKNEPEVYKAIFSNDALLDANILNDFIDRYQPEVNISERARHVFSRLPLLKQTIIKTSEPKMYEALFNDKNDTALLKEFLSKYEPLNEKVTSMQELEKLSLEDQLAFKNNFPDDYKKIISTEPKQ
;
A
#
# COMPACT_ATOMS: atom_id res chain seq x y z
N MET A 1 -11.24 15.74 -12.72
CA MET A 1 -11.20 14.60 -11.77
C MET A 1 -10.21 14.94 -10.67
N ASN A 2 -10.64 15.06 -9.42
CA ASN A 2 -9.72 15.21 -8.28
C ASN A 2 -8.89 13.92 -8.19
N LYS A 3 -7.58 14.02 -8.38
CA LYS A 3 -6.67 12.89 -8.14
C LYS A 3 -6.56 12.71 -6.63
N LYS A 4 -6.84 11.51 -6.12
CA LYS A 4 -6.59 11.15 -4.72
C LYS A 4 -5.08 11.29 -4.45
N SER A 5 -4.72 11.78 -3.26
CA SER A 5 -3.32 11.77 -2.85
C SER A 5 -2.86 10.32 -2.62
N ALA A 6 -1.57 10.06 -2.79
CA ALA A 6 -1.01 8.73 -2.52
C ALA A 6 -1.21 8.31 -1.06
N THR A 7 -1.16 9.27 -0.12
CA THR A 7 -1.47 9.02 1.30
C THR A 7 -2.90 8.52 1.49
N GLN A 8 -3.87 9.12 0.81
CA GLN A 8 -5.26 8.66 0.88
C GLN A 8 -5.44 7.28 0.25
N THR A 9 -4.77 7.02 -0.88
CA THR A 9 -4.78 5.70 -1.53
C THR A 9 -4.22 4.63 -0.60
N LYS A 10 -3.07 4.88 0.04
CA LYS A 10 -2.47 3.97 1.01
C LYS A 10 -3.36 3.71 2.21
N ALA A 11 -3.99 4.75 2.75
CA ALA A 11 -4.93 4.60 3.86
C ALA A 11 -6.17 3.77 3.46
N GLN A 12 -6.69 3.96 2.25
CA GLN A 12 -7.78 3.14 1.70
C GLN A 12 -7.38 1.67 1.58
N GLU A 13 -6.17 1.38 1.11
CA GLU A 13 -5.65 0.01 0.97
C GLU A 13 -5.50 -0.68 2.32
N ILE A 14 -4.84 -0.03 3.28
CA ILE A 14 -4.72 -0.54 4.65
C ILE A 14 -6.11 -0.85 5.20
N PHE A 15 -7.05 0.10 5.07
CA PHE A 15 -8.43 -0.10 5.54
C PHE A 15 -9.11 -1.31 4.89
N GLN A 16 -8.90 -1.52 3.58
CA GLN A 16 -9.50 -2.65 2.85
C GLN A 16 -8.87 -4.00 3.22
N ILE A 17 -7.61 -4.00 3.65
CA ILE A 17 -6.88 -5.21 4.05
C ILE A 17 -7.15 -5.58 5.52
N LEU A 18 -7.46 -4.60 6.38
CA LEU A 18 -7.67 -4.83 7.80
C LEU A 18 -8.81 -5.84 8.06
N PRO A 19 -8.73 -6.64 9.15
CA PRO A 19 -9.80 -7.55 9.54
C PRO A 19 -11.15 -6.83 9.70
N LEU A 20 -12.24 -7.50 9.31
CA LEU A 20 -13.60 -6.93 9.35
C LEU A 20 -13.97 -6.31 10.70
N LYS A 21 -13.57 -6.94 11.81
CA LYS A 21 -13.83 -6.43 13.16
C LYS A 21 -13.18 -5.06 13.40
N LYS A 22 -11.96 -4.85 12.88
CA LYS A 22 -11.22 -3.58 12.99
C LYS A 22 -11.85 -2.51 12.10
N THR A 23 -12.19 -2.84 10.85
CA THR A 23 -12.85 -1.89 9.95
C THR A 23 -14.21 -1.46 10.46
N MET A 24 -14.97 -2.37 11.09
CA MET A 24 -16.22 -2.02 11.80
C MET A 24 -15.98 -1.11 13.01
N HIS A 25 -14.93 -1.36 13.80
CA HIS A 25 -14.56 -0.52 14.93
C HIS A 25 -14.25 0.91 14.48
N ILE A 26 -13.40 1.08 13.46
CA ILE A 26 -13.04 2.38 12.90
C ILE A 26 -14.29 3.10 12.38
N LYS A 27 -15.14 2.42 11.61
CA LYS A 27 -16.40 2.99 11.09
C LYS A 27 -17.33 3.52 12.19
N LYS A 28 -17.34 2.86 13.34
CA LYS A 28 -18.26 3.19 14.45
C LYS A 28 -17.69 4.24 15.40
N ASN A 29 -16.39 4.15 15.70
CA ASN A 29 -15.79 4.89 16.81
C ASN A 29 -14.82 5.99 16.36
N GLU A 30 -14.37 5.95 15.10
CA GLU A 30 -13.44 6.95 14.51
C GLU A 30 -14.03 7.48 13.18
N PRO A 31 -15.23 8.09 13.20
CA PRO A 31 -15.93 8.51 11.97
C PRO A 31 -15.15 9.56 11.17
N GLU A 32 -14.35 10.40 11.82
CA GLU A 32 -13.45 11.37 11.19
C GLU A 32 -12.33 10.67 10.40
N VAL A 33 -11.75 9.59 10.94
CA VAL A 33 -10.76 8.77 10.24
C VAL A 33 -11.39 8.11 9.02
N TYR A 34 -12.55 7.48 9.20
CA TYR A 34 -13.27 6.86 8.08
C TYR A 34 -13.62 7.88 6.99
N LYS A 35 -14.09 9.07 7.38
CA LYS A 35 -14.37 10.15 6.45
C LYS A 35 -13.11 10.60 5.72
N ALA A 36 -11.99 10.79 6.41
CA ALA A 36 -10.72 11.16 5.77
C ALA A 36 -10.28 10.11 4.74
N ILE A 37 -10.43 8.82 5.05
CA ILE A 37 -10.07 7.73 4.12
C ILE A 37 -10.93 7.78 2.85
N PHE A 38 -12.25 7.99 2.95
CA PHE A 38 -13.17 7.83 1.81
C PHE A 38 -13.73 9.13 1.22
N SER A 39 -13.37 10.30 1.75
CA SER A 39 -13.88 11.58 1.24
C SER A 39 -13.32 11.90 -0.15
N ASN A 40 -14.14 12.56 -0.97
CA ASN A 40 -13.71 13.14 -2.25
C ASN A 40 -13.31 14.63 -2.11
N ASP A 41 -13.36 15.19 -0.90
CA ASP A 41 -12.93 16.56 -0.63
C ASP A 41 -11.43 16.73 -0.84
N ALA A 42 -11.04 17.87 -1.43
CA ALA A 42 -9.64 18.22 -1.63
C ALA A 42 -8.93 18.62 -0.32
N LEU A 43 -9.69 18.93 0.74
CA LEU A 43 -9.18 19.28 2.07
C LEU A 43 -9.15 18.03 2.94
N LEU A 44 -8.23 17.13 2.61
CA LEU A 44 -7.93 15.96 3.44
C LEU A 44 -6.96 16.37 4.54
N ASP A 45 -7.27 16.03 5.79
CA ASP A 45 -6.31 16.16 6.87
C ASP A 45 -5.24 15.07 6.73
N ALA A 46 -4.10 15.46 6.18
CA ALA A 46 -2.96 14.58 6.01
C ALA A 46 -2.48 14.01 7.35
N ASN A 47 -2.65 14.72 8.48
CA ASN A 47 -2.24 14.22 9.78
C ASN A 47 -3.12 13.05 10.23
N ILE A 48 -4.44 13.13 10.02
CA ILE A 48 -5.36 12.02 10.33
C ILE A 48 -5.02 10.78 9.50
N LEU A 49 -4.76 10.97 8.20
CA LEU A 49 -4.40 9.85 7.32
C LEU A 49 -3.04 9.24 7.69
N ASN A 50 -2.05 10.07 8.03
CA ASN A 50 -0.74 9.61 8.45
C ASN A 50 -0.79 8.85 9.78
N ASP A 51 -1.49 9.37 10.79
CA ASP A 51 -1.70 8.68 12.06
C ASP A 51 -2.38 7.31 11.86
N PHE A 52 -3.41 7.25 11.02
CA PHE A 52 -4.06 6.00 10.66
C PHE A 52 -3.08 5.01 10.02
N ILE A 53 -2.29 5.46 9.04
CA ILE A 53 -1.29 4.61 8.37
C ILE A 53 -0.29 4.08 9.40
N ASP A 54 0.24 4.93 10.26
CA ASP A 54 1.27 4.54 11.23
C ASP A 54 0.74 3.54 12.27
N ARG A 55 -0.53 3.69 12.69
CA ARG A 55 -1.20 2.74 13.59
C ARG A 55 -1.46 1.38 12.96
N TYR A 56 -1.94 1.34 11.72
CA TYR A 56 -2.53 0.12 11.14
C TYR A 56 -1.66 -0.56 10.08
N GLN A 57 -0.68 0.11 9.50
CA GLN A 57 0.28 -0.51 8.58
C GLN A 57 0.98 -1.73 9.19
N PRO A 58 1.43 -1.72 10.46
CA PRO A 58 2.06 -2.90 11.07
C PRO A 58 1.09 -4.08 11.27
N GLU A 59 -0.23 -3.82 11.29
CA GLU A 59 -1.26 -4.86 11.43
C GLU A 59 -1.60 -5.55 10.09
N VAL A 60 -1.10 -5.01 8.96
CA VAL A 60 -1.36 -5.55 7.63
C VAL A 60 -0.64 -6.89 7.44
N ASN A 61 -1.43 -7.96 7.35
CA ASN A 61 -0.92 -9.29 7.04
C ASN A 61 -0.37 -9.32 5.61
N ILE A 62 0.85 -9.84 5.43
CA ILE A 62 1.51 -9.91 4.11
C ILE A 62 0.70 -10.71 3.09
N SER A 63 0.04 -11.78 3.51
CA SER A 63 -0.81 -12.61 2.64
C SER A 63 -2.05 -11.86 2.20
N GLU A 64 -2.71 -11.14 3.10
CA GLU A 64 -3.87 -10.31 2.75
C GLU A 64 -3.46 -9.14 1.85
N ARG A 65 -2.30 -8.51 2.11
CA ARG A 65 -1.73 -7.48 1.24
C ARG A 65 -1.44 -8.01 -0.16
N ALA A 66 -0.82 -9.18 -0.27
CA ALA A 66 -0.53 -9.80 -1.55
C ALA A 66 -1.81 -10.18 -2.32
N ARG A 67 -2.83 -10.74 -1.65
CA ARG A 67 -4.15 -10.98 -2.24
C ARG A 67 -4.83 -9.70 -2.71
N HIS A 68 -4.69 -8.62 -1.93
CA HIS A 68 -5.22 -7.32 -2.28
C HIS A 68 -4.53 -6.72 -3.52
N VAL A 69 -3.20 -6.82 -3.61
CA VAL A 69 -2.45 -6.44 -4.83
C VAL A 69 -2.88 -7.31 -6.02
N PHE A 70 -2.98 -8.63 -5.84
CA PHE A 70 -3.41 -9.56 -6.88
C PHE A 70 -4.80 -9.20 -7.45
N SER A 71 -5.77 -8.88 -6.58
CA SER A 71 -7.13 -8.57 -7.02
C SER A 71 -7.24 -7.26 -7.81
N ARG A 72 -6.31 -6.32 -7.60
CA ARG A 72 -6.21 -5.06 -8.37
C ARG A 72 -5.50 -5.23 -9.72
N LEU A 73 -4.79 -6.34 -9.96
CA LEU A 73 -4.13 -6.56 -11.25
C LEU A 73 -5.16 -6.69 -12.39
N PRO A 74 -4.81 -6.31 -13.63
CA PRO A 74 -5.66 -6.59 -14.78
C PRO A 74 -5.97 -8.09 -14.89
N LEU A 75 -7.20 -8.44 -15.28
CA LEU A 75 -7.66 -9.84 -15.37
C LEU A 75 -6.69 -10.73 -16.14
N LEU A 76 -6.15 -10.23 -17.27
CA LEU A 76 -5.16 -10.97 -18.06
C LEU A 76 -3.91 -11.34 -17.23
N LYS A 77 -3.40 -10.42 -16.41
CA LYS A 77 -2.26 -10.68 -15.52
C LYS A 77 -2.62 -11.70 -14.45
N GLN A 78 -3.80 -11.58 -13.84
CA GLN A 78 -4.29 -12.57 -12.88
C GLN A 78 -4.36 -13.97 -13.50
N THR A 79 -4.88 -14.08 -14.73
CA THR A 79 -4.91 -15.34 -15.48
C THR A 79 -3.52 -15.90 -15.72
N ILE A 80 -2.57 -15.07 -16.15
CA ILE A 80 -1.18 -15.49 -16.38
C ILE A 80 -0.55 -16.03 -15.10
N ILE A 81 -0.67 -15.33 -13.98
CA ILE A 81 -0.14 -15.79 -12.68
C ILE A 81 -0.78 -17.14 -12.30
N LYS A 82 -2.10 -17.26 -12.46
CA LYS A 82 -2.83 -18.49 -12.15
C LYS A 82 -2.38 -19.69 -12.99
N THR A 83 -2.09 -19.50 -14.27
CA THR A 83 -1.79 -20.60 -15.20
C THR A 83 -0.30 -20.89 -15.34
N SER A 84 0.53 -19.85 -15.25
CA SER A 84 1.96 -19.90 -15.60
C SER A 84 2.86 -19.82 -14.36
N GLU A 85 2.35 -19.31 -13.24
CA GLU A 85 3.08 -19.22 -11.97
C GLU A 85 2.32 -19.94 -10.83
N PRO A 86 2.02 -21.25 -10.96
CA PRO A 86 1.13 -21.97 -10.05
C PRO A 86 1.59 -21.92 -8.59
N LYS A 87 2.90 -21.97 -8.32
CA LYS A 87 3.45 -21.81 -6.95
C LYS A 87 3.16 -20.44 -6.35
N MET A 88 3.25 -19.39 -7.18
CA MET A 88 2.93 -18.02 -6.76
C MET A 88 1.44 -17.91 -6.44
N TYR A 89 0.60 -18.46 -7.31
CA TYR A 89 -0.84 -18.50 -7.11
C TYR A 89 -1.24 -19.31 -5.86
N GLU A 90 -0.62 -20.45 -5.64
CA GLU A 90 -0.81 -21.25 -4.43
C GLU A 90 -0.39 -20.49 -3.18
N ALA A 91 0.76 -19.82 -3.19
CA ALA A 91 1.23 -19.00 -2.07
C ALA A 91 0.25 -17.86 -1.73
N LEU A 92 -0.49 -17.33 -2.72
CA LEU A 92 -1.52 -16.31 -2.48
C LEU A 92 -2.77 -16.88 -1.78
N PHE A 93 -3.18 -18.12 -2.04
CA PHE A 93 -4.51 -18.61 -1.62
C PHE A 93 -4.52 -19.84 -0.71
N ASN A 94 -3.39 -20.51 -0.50
CA ASN A 94 -3.30 -21.67 0.38
C ASN A 94 -2.85 -21.28 1.80
N ASP A 95 -3.29 -22.06 2.80
CA ASP A 95 -2.99 -21.81 4.23
C ASP A 95 -1.49 -21.86 4.57
N LYS A 96 -0.69 -22.56 3.75
CA LYS A 96 0.77 -22.58 3.84
C LYS A 96 1.35 -21.41 3.05
N ASN A 97 1.05 -20.19 3.49
CA ASN A 97 1.54 -18.95 2.90
C ASN A 97 3.08 -18.93 2.91
N ASP A 98 3.70 -19.23 1.76
CA ASP A 98 5.15 -19.10 1.60
C ASP A 98 5.52 -17.61 1.60
N THR A 99 6.02 -17.14 2.74
CA THR A 99 6.34 -15.72 2.95
C THR A 99 7.41 -15.23 1.98
N ALA A 100 8.32 -16.08 1.49
CA ALA A 100 9.32 -15.68 0.52
C ALA A 100 8.68 -15.43 -0.86
N LEU A 101 7.82 -16.34 -1.32
CA LEU A 101 7.05 -16.15 -2.56
C LEU A 101 6.12 -14.94 -2.49
N LEU A 102 5.49 -14.68 -1.34
CA LEU A 102 4.66 -13.49 -1.16
C LEU A 102 5.46 -12.18 -1.21
N LYS A 103 6.68 -12.16 -0.66
CA LYS A 103 7.59 -11.01 -0.80
C LYS A 103 8.02 -10.81 -2.25
N GLU A 104 8.32 -11.90 -2.96
CA GLU A 104 8.64 -11.85 -4.39
C GLU A 104 7.45 -11.31 -5.21
N PHE A 105 6.24 -11.79 -4.92
CA PHE A 105 5.01 -11.31 -5.54
C PHE A 105 4.86 -9.80 -5.38
N LEU A 106 4.93 -9.30 -4.15
CA LEU A 106 4.82 -7.87 -3.87
C LEU A 106 5.91 -7.10 -4.60
N SER A 107 7.17 -7.57 -4.55
CA SER A 107 8.28 -6.97 -5.30
C SER A 107 8.04 -6.86 -6.80
N LYS A 108 7.28 -7.78 -7.42
CA LYS A 108 6.95 -7.76 -8.85
C LYS A 108 5.74 -6.89 -9.19
N TYR A 109 4.69 -6.93 -8.36
CA TYR A 109 3.36 -6.46 -8.77
C TYR A 109 2.83 -5.27 -7.97
N GLU A 110 3.36 -5.02 -6.78
CA GLU A 110 2.92 -3.87 -5.98
C GLU A 110 3.49 -2.55 -6.55
N PRO A 111 2.67 -1.48 -6.65
CA PRO A 111 3.13 -0.17 -7.10
C PRO A 111 4.29 0.41 -6.29
N LEU A 112 5.16 1.17 -6.95
CA LEU A 112 6.40 1.67 -6.37
C LEU A 112 6.17 2.58 -5.14
N ASN A 113 5.11 3.40 -5.16
CA ASN A 113 4.69 4.29 -4.05
C ASN A 113 4.14 3.55 -2.83
N GLU A 114 3.72 2.30 -3.00
CA GLU A 114 3.31 1.44 -1.88
C GLU A 114 4.51 0.70 -1.26
N LYS A 115 5.59 0.50 -2.05
CA LYS A 115 6.84 -0.15 -1.64
C LYS A 115 7.81 0.78 -0.92
N VAL A 116 7.99 1.97 -1.46
CA VAL A 116 9.04 2.89 -0.99
C VAL A 116 8.42 3.82 0.02
N THR A 117 8.72 3.58 1.29
CA THR A 117 8.14 4.31 2.42
C THR A 117 9.18 5.03 3.28
N SER A 118 10.46 4.81 2.99
CA SER A 118 11.61 5.35 3.72
C SER A 118 12.76 5.70 2.77
N MET A 119 13.70 6.51 3.25
CA MET A 119 14.87 6.92 2.46
C MET A 119 15.74 5.70 2.11
N GLN A 120 15.91 4.79 3.05
CA GLN A 120 16.65 3.54 2.85
C GLN A 120 16.05 2.63 1.77
N GLU A 121 14.74 2.67 1.55
CA GLU A 121 14.08 1.93 0.46
C GLU A 121 14.21 2.67 -0.87
N LEU A 122 14.14 4.00 -0.83
CA LEU A 122 14.30 4.85 -2.00
C LEU A 122 15.71 4.76 -2.57
N GLU A 123 16.73 4.75 -1.71
CA GLU A 123 18.14 4.63 -2.10
C GLU A 123 18.52 3.28 -2.70
N LYS A 124 17.73 2.22 -2.44
CA LYS A 124 17.92 0.90 -3.06
C LYS A 124 17.46 0.86 -4.51
N LEU A 125 16.70 1.86 -4.96
CA LEU A 125 16.25 1.97 -6.34
C LEU A 125 17.35 2.52 -7.26
N SER A 126 17.23 2.23 -8.56
CA SER A 126 18.05 2.89 -9.58
C SER A 126 17.80 4.40 -9.61
N LEU A 127 18.76 5.20 -10.09
CA LEU A 127 18.57 6.65 -10.22
C LEU A 127 17.36 7.02 -11.10
N GLU A 128 17.12 6.23 -12.15
CA GLU A 128 15.96 6.40 -13.03
C GLU A 128 14.65 6.17 -12.27
N ASP A 129 14.58 5.10 -11.46
CA ASP A 129 13.41 4.78 -10.65
C ASP A 129 13.20 5.77 -9.50
N GLN A 130 14.27 6.30 -8.91
CA GLN A 130 14.18 7.38 -7.91
C GLN A 130 13.61 8.66 -8.52
N LEU A 131 14.05 9.02 -9.73
CA LEU A 131 13.51 10.16 -10.49
C LEU A 131 12.05 9.94 -10.89
N ALA A 132 11.73 8.75 -11.39
CA ALA A 132 10.36 8.36 -11.70
C ALA A 132 9.47 8.40 -10.46
N PHE A 133 9.98 7.95 -9.31
CA PHE A 133 9.28 8.03 -8.03
C PHE A 133 9.00 9.48 -7.65
N LYS A 134 10.03 10.34 -7.63
CA LYS A 134 9.90 11.77 -7.33
C LYS A 134 8.89 12.48 -8.23
N ASN A 135 8.90 12.18 -9.53
CA ASN A 135 8.04 12.83 -10.52
C ASN A 135 6.59 12.35 -10.45
N ASN A 136 6.38 11.06 -10.21
CA ASN A 136 5.04 10.46 -10.18
C ASN A 136 4.39 10.55 -8.78
N PHE A 137 5.18 10.62 -7.72
CA PHE A 137 4.77 10.60 -6.31
C PHE A 137 5.47 11.70 -5.49
N PRO A 138 5.31 12.98 -5.87
CA PRO A 138 6.08 14.09 -5.28
C PRO A 138 5.79 14.32 -3.78
N ASP A 139 4.57 14.04 -3.32
CA ASP A 139 4.20 14.22 -1.91
C ASP A 139 4.81 13.11 -1.02
N ASP A 140 4.81 11.86 -1.48
CA ASP A 140 5.47 10.75 -0.76
C ASP A 140 6.98 10.95 -0.73
N TYR A 141 7.58 11.37 -1.86
CA TYR A 141 8.99 11.70 -1.93
C TYR A 141 9.37 12.79 -0.93
N LYS A 142 8.59 13.88 -0.83
CA LYS A 142 8.79 14.94 0.17
C LYS A 142 8.74 14.39 1.59
N LYS A 143 7.79 13.50 1.90
CA LYS A 143 7.67 12.91 3.24
C LYS A 143 8.92 12.11 3.60
N ILE A 144 9.40 11.27 2.68
CA ILE A 144 10.60 10.43 2.86
C ILE A 144 11.84 11.28 3.16
N ILE A 145 12.10 12.32 2.37
CA ILE A 145 13.27 13.20 2.59
C ILE A 145 13.13 14.11 3.82
N SER A 146 11.91 14.32 4.31
CA SER A 146 11.66 15.15 5.50
C SER A 146 11.81 14.40 6.82
N THR A 147 11.82 13.06 6.77
CA THR A 147 11.99 12.17 7.94
C THR A 147 13.44 11.86 8.28
N GLU A 148 14.42 12.34 7.51
CA GLU A 148 15.82 12.24 7.91
C GLU A 148 16.16 13.24 9.03
N PRO A 149 16.85 12.81 10.10
CA PRO A 149 17.41 13.76 11.04
C PRO A 149 18.44 14.60 10.31
N LYS A 150 18.25 15.92 10.29
CA LYS A 150 19.29 16.87 9.87
C LYS A 150 20.54 16.57 10.70
N GLN A 151 21.57 16.01 10.07
CA GLN A 151 22.91 15.93 10.65
C GLN A 151 23.48 17.34 10.83
#